data_AF-A0A024TWV4-F1
#
_entry.id   AF-A0A024TWV4-F1
#
_cell.length_a   1.000
_cell.length_b   1.000
_cell.length_c   1.000
_cell.angle_alpha   90.00
_cell.angle_beta   90.00
_cell.angle_gamma   90.00
#
_symmetry.space_group_name_H-M   'P 1'
#
loop_
_entity.id
_entity.type
_entity.pdbx_description
1 polymer ?
#
loop_
_entity_poly.entity_id
_entity_poly.type
_entity_poly.pdbx_seq_one_letter_code
_entity_poly.pdbx_strand_id
1 'polypeptide(L)'
;MAGGPDGKRRTPVKAERRHSSSEEDDSSDEEDQRSRPRPRTIEEWKIVIEEEVQRTVPEALQQVVANARNQRHDLLRFALEGVTAARNLAPLAKVYSSELLDDLKQLTKDYVRTQGHIGHFDAKLSELHEELQAGRVPSSFDHLLKVDWYPADDDILNKHEYVKLFDAVAGIEREEDEDEDVMVQESNSLRNMSCPITQMIMQDPVKNPECGHTYSKVGIESHLKHKQSCPVAGCRKRVQNLEPDVDMEVLIANRSRTISAPTAAGATAVDSDSEEEHIVE
;
A
#
# COMPACT_ATOMS: atom_id res chain seq x y z
N MET A 1 19.92 17.38 -62.28
CA MET A 1 18.60 17.90 -61.86
C MET A 1 18.61 17.94 -60.34
N ALA A 2 19.27 18.90 -59.68
CA ALA A 2 18.93 20.32 -59.48
C ALA A 2 18.18 20.55 -58.14
N GLY A 3 18.76 21.43 -57.31
CA GLY A 3 18.21 22.02 -56.07
C GLY A 3 18.82 21.42 -54.79
N GLY A 4 19.65 22.06 -53.96
CA GLY A 4 19.93 23.50 -53.74
C GLY A 4 19.68 23.84 -52.25
N PRO A 5 20.69 24.22 -51.43
CA PRO A 5 20.60 24.36 -49.96
C PRO A 5 20.59 25.82 -49.46
N ASP A 6 20.07 26.08 -48.25
CA ASP A 6 20.22 27.35 -47.49
C ASP A 6 19.82 27.12 -46.01
N GLY A 7 20.43 27.68 -44.96
CA GLY A 7 21.50 28.67 -44.90
C GLY A 7 22.03 28.80 -43.46
N LYS A 8 23.36 28.90 -43.34
CA LYS A 8 24.05 29.52 -42.21
C LYS A 8 24.38 30.95 -42.63
N ARG A 9 24.00 31.95 -41.83
CA ARG A 9 24.53 33.32 -41.99
C ARG A 9 25.08 33.84 -40.66
N ARG A 10 26.40 34.02 -40.66
CA ARG A 10 27.14 34.93 -39.76
C ARG A 10 27.28 36.28 -40.47
N THR A 11 27.75 37.25 -39.69
CA THR A 11 28.40 38.54 -40.02
C THR A 11 27.52 39.79 -39.89
N PRO A 12 28.09 41.00 -39.70
CA PRO A 12 29.46 41.34 -39.30
C PRO A 12 29.55 42.38 -38.15
N VAL A 13 30.74 42.39 -37.54
CA VAL A 13 31.27 43.44 -36.66
C VAL A 13 31.68 44.65 -37.52
N LYS A 14 31.26 45.85 -37.12
CA LYS A 14 31.69 47.12 -37.72
C LYS A 14 32.81 47.72 -36.85
N ALA A 15 33.93 48.01 -37.50
CA ALA A 15 35.09 48.66 -36.91
C ALA A 15 35.02 50.18 -37.14
N GLU A 16 35.38 50.98 -36.13
CA GLU A 16 35.86 52.34 -36.33
C GLU A 16 37.16 52.60 -35.53
N ARG A 17 38.07 53.26 -36.22
CA ARG A 17 39.43 53.74 -35.91
C ARG A 17 39.33 55.07 -35.11
N ARG A 18 40.29 55.70 -34.41
CA ARG A 18 41.77 55.65 -34.27
C ARG A 18 42.19 56.78 -33.29
N HIS A 19 43.42 56.69 -32.74
CA HIS A 19 44.29 57.77 -32.17
C HIS A 19 43.89 58.29 -30.77
N SER A 20 44.77 58.77 -29.88
CA SER A 20 46.22 58.69 -29.61
C SER A 20 46.45 59.31 -28.21
N SER A 21 47.55 58.94 -27.54
CA SER A 21 48.37 59.72 -26.58
C SER A 21 47.80 60.21 -25.23
N SER A 22 48.72 60.14 -24.24
CA SER A 22 48.91 60.99 -23.03
C SER A 22 47.85 60.92 -21.94
N GLU A 23 48.18 60.34 -20.78
CA GLU A 23 48.73 60.99 -19.57
C GLU A 23 47.59 61.35 -18.60
N GLU A 24 47.73 60.81 -17.39
CA GLU A 24 47.24 61.30 -16.09
C GLU A 24 45.81 61.83 -16.01
N ASP A 25 44.93 61.06 -15.36
CA ASP A 25 43.96 61.68 -14.45
C ASP A 25 43.70 60.79 -13.23
N ASP A 26 43.99 61.41 -12.10
CA ASP A 26 43.72 61.03 -10.73
C ASP A 26 42.22 61.18 -10.48
N SER A 27 41.51 60.07 -10.26
CA SER A 27 40.20 60.12 -9.63
C SER A 27 39.99 58.91 -8.73
N SER A 28 40.39 59.07 -7.47
CA SER A 28 39.62 58.69 -6.28
C SER A 28 38.47 57.68 -6.50
N ASP A 29 38.79 56.39 -6.49
CA ASP A 29 37.83 55.32 -6.16
C ASP A 29 38.00 54.94 -4.67
N GLU A 30 37.77 55.90 -3.78
CA GLU A 30 37.34 55.57 -2.43
C GLU A 30 35.83 55.28 -2.49
N GLU A 31 35.47 54.01 -2.66
CA GLU A 31 34.26 53.35 -2.14
C GLU A 31 33.99 52.05 -2.91
N ASP A 32 34.50 50.93 -2.40
CA ASP A 32 33.67 49.77 -2.02
C ASP A 32 34.57 48.69 -1.40
N GLN A 33 35.20 49.00 -0.26
CA GLN A 33 35.69 47.96 0.65
C GLN A 33 34.50 47.31 1.37
N ARG A 34 33.56 46.72 0.61
CA ARG A 34 32.71 45.66 1.13
C ARG A 34 33.64 44.57 1.63
N SER A 35 33.78 44.51 2.94
CA SER A 35 34.59 43.54 3.66
C SER A 35 34.27 42.15 3.11
N ARG A 36 35.15 41.59 2.27
CA ARG A 36 34.96 40.22 1.79
C ARG A 36 34.96 39.33 3.03
N PRO A 37 33.88 38.57 3.31
CA PRO A 37 33.83 37.74 4.48
C PRO A 37 35.00 36.77 4.45
N ARG A 38 35.67 36.61 5.58
CA ARG A 38 36.83 35.72 5.69
C ARG A 38 36.43 34.31 5.21
N PRO A 39 37.32 33.59 4.50
CA PRO A 39 37.04 32.20 4.16
C PRO A 39 36.89 31.39 5.44
N ARG A 40 35.87 30.54 5.48
CA ARG A 40 35.58 29.70 6.65
C ARG A 40 36.70 28.69 6.89
N THR A 41 36.97 28.39 8.14
CA THR A 41 37.90 27.30 8.52
C THR A 41 37.27 25.92 8.26
N ILE A 42 38.09 24.87 8.29
CA ILE A 42 37.61 23.49 8.12
C ILE A 42 36.60 23.13 9.23
N GLU A 43 36.85 23.59 10.45
CA GLU A 43 35.97 23.38 11.61
C GLU A 43 34.63 24.11 11.45
N GLU A 44 34.65 25.34 10.94
CA GLU A 44 33.42 26.10 10.62
C GLU A 44 32.61 25.41 9.50
N TRP A 45 33.28 24.84 8.50
CA TRP A 45 32.60 24.04 7.47
C TRP A 45 31.97 22.76 8.01
N LYS A 46 32.64 22.07 8.95
CA LYS A 46 32.08 20.86 9.57
C LYS A 46 30.77 21.15 10.30
N ILE A 47 30.72 22.23 11.09
CA ILE A 47 29.50 22.63 11.81
C ILE A 47 28.36 22.91 10.83
N VAL A 48 28.63 23.65 9.76
CA VAL A 48 27.63 24.00 8.74
C VAL A 48 27.11 22.75 8.03
N ILE A 49 28.00 21.81 7.71
CA ILE A 49 27.61 20.54 7.10
C ILE A 49 26.74 19.74 8.07
N GLU A 50 27.12 19.66 9.34
CA GLU A 50 26.39 18.90 10.34
C GLU A 50 25.00 19.49 10.62
N GLU A 51 24.88 20.81 10.72
CA GLU A 51 23.60 21.50 10.82
C GLU A 51 22.71 21.24 9.58
N GLU A 52 23.29 21.32 8.39
CA GLU A 52 22.53 21.09 7.15
C GLU A 52 22.09 19.62 7.00
N VAL A 53 22.95 18.68 7.40
CA VAL A 53 22.63 17.24 7.43
C VAL A 53 21.49 16.97 8.42
N GLN A 54 21.57 17.51 9.63
CA GLN A 54 20.51 17.38 10.64
C GLN A 54 19.19 18.00 10.20
N ARG A 55 19.24 19.03 9.35
CA ARG A 55 18.04 19.69 8.81
C ARG A 55 17.40 18.91 7.67
N THR A 56 18.19 18.42 6.71
CA THR A 56 17.68 17.94 5.41
C THR A 56 17.48 16.43 5.33
N VAL A 57 18.35 15.65 5.97
CA VAL A 57 18.31 14.18 5.90
C VAL A 57 17.04 13.59 6.53
N PRO A 58 16.57 14.03 7.71
CA PRO A 58 15.35 13.47 8.30
C PRO A 58 14.12 13.68 7.42
N GLU A 59 13.96 14.87 6.83
CA GLU A 59 12.81 15.20 5.98
C GLU A 59 12.81 14.35 4.70
N ALA A 60 13.96 14.22 4.05
CA ALA A 60 14.10 13.35 2.88
C ALA A 60 13.79 11.89 3.22
N LEU A 61 14.27 11.39 4.37
CA LEU A 61 14.06 10.02 4.80
C LEU A 61 12.59 9.76 5.20
N GLN A 62 11.93 10.70 5.86
CA GLN A 62 10.49 10.63 6.14
C GLN A 62 9.68 10.49 4.85
N GLN A 63 10.04 11.23 3.80
CA GLN A 63 9.36 11.13 2.51
C GLN A 63 9.57 9.76 1.84
N VAL A 64 10.77 9.19 1.93
CA VAL A 64 11.05 7.83 1.45
C VAL A 64 10.21 6.80 2.20
N VAL A 65 10.15 6.89 3.53
CA VAL A 65 9.36 5.98 4.37
C VAL A 65 7.87 6.10 4.05
N ALA A 66 7.35 7.31 3.89
CA ALA A 66 5.95 7.54 3.51
C ALA A 66 5.62 6.90 2.14
N ASN A 67 6.49 7.07 1.15
CA ASN A 67 6.32 6.45 -0.16
C ASN A 67 6.36 4.92 -0.09
N ALA A 68 7.28 4.35 0.69
CA ALA A 68 7.40 2.91 0.87
C ALA A 68 6.15 2.31 1.55
N ARG A 69 5.59 3.01 2.56
CA ARG A 69 4.33 2.61 3.20
C ARG A 69 3.14 2.64 2.22
N ASN A 70 3.10 3.62 1.32
CA ASN A 70 2.07 3.67 0.29
C ASN A 70 2.20 2.50 -0.70
N GLN A 71 3.43 2.20 -1.16
CA GLN A 71 3.68 1.07 -2.07
C GLN A 71 3.36 -0.30 -1.44
N ARG A 72 3.56 -0.43 -0.12
CA ARG A 72 3.20 -1.64 0.61
C ARG A 72 1.72 -2.02 0.42
N HIS A 73 0.82 -1.04 0.39
CA HIS A 73 -0.60 -1.26 0.19
C HIS A 73 -0.87 -2.05 -1.10
N ASP A 74 -0.30 -1.58 -2.21
CA ASP A 74 -0.44 -2.23 -3.51
C ASP A 74 0.18 -3.63 -3.52
N LEU A 75 1.36 -3.80 -2.91
CA LEU A 75 2.00 -5.12 -2.79
C LEU A 75 1.11 -6.12 -2.04
N LEU A 76 0.54 -5.71 -0.92
CA LEU A 76 -0.35 -6.56 -0.13
C LEU A 76 -1.63 -6.91 -0.91
N ARG A 77 -2.21 -5.93 -1.61
CA ARG A 77 -3.40 -6.12 -2.44
C ARG A 77 -3.15 -7.19 -3.51
N PHE A 78 -2.07 -7.06 -4.28
CA PHE A 78 -1.76 -8.01 -5.35
C PHE A 78 -1.43 -9.41 -4.81
N ALA A 79 -0.81 -9.52 -3.64
CA ALA A 79 -0.58 -10.80 -2.99
C ALA A 79 -1.92 -11.48 -2.61
N LEU A 80 -2.85 -10.74 -2.01
CA LEU A 80 -4.19 -11.22 -1.65
C LEU A 80 -5.04 -11.62 -2.86
N GLU A 81 -4.98 -10.84 -3.94
CA GLU A 81 -5.63 -11.19 -5.21
C GLU A 81 -5.06 -12.49 -5.78
N GLY A 82 -3.73 -12.68 -5.72
CA GLY A 82 -3.05 -13.90 -6.13
C GLY A 82 -3.49 -15.14 -5.34
N VAL A 83 -3.50 -15.06 -4.00
CA VAL A 83 -4.05 -16.11 -3.13
C VAL A 83 -5.47 -16.47 -3.51
N THR A 84 -6.31 -15.43 -3.70
CA THR A 84 -7.72 -15.64 -4.01
C THR A 84 -7.91 -16.28 -5.37
N ALA A 85 -7.12 -15.89 -6.38
CA ALA A 85 -7.15 -16.50 -7.70
C ALA A 85 -6.77 -17.99 -7.64
N ALA A 86 -5.68 -18.34 -6.92
CA ALA A 86 -5.25 -19.73 -6.75
C ALA A 86 -6.35 -20.57 -6.08
N ARG A 87 -6.96 -20.06 -5.00
CA ARG A 87 -8.11 -20.69 -4.32
C ARG A 87 -9.29 -20.91 -5.26
N ASN A 88 -9.68 -19.90 -6.04
CA ASN A 88 -10.84 -19.99 -6.93
C ASN A 88 -10.64 -21.02 -8.06
N LEU A 89 -9.38 -21.31 -8.44
CA LEU A 89 -9.04 -22.34 -9.43
C LEU A 89 -8.96 -23.76 -8.83
N ALA A 90 -8.89 -23.90 -7.51
CA ALA A 90 -8.70 -25.19 -6.84
C ALA A 90 -9.78 -26.26 -7.17
N PRO A 91 -11.10 -25.94 -7.21
CA PRO A 91 -12.11 -26.93 -7.57
C PRO A 91 -11.95 -27.44 -9.00
N LEU A 92 -11.58 -26.55 -9.92
CA LEU A 92 -11.34 -26.89 -11.31
C LEU A 92 -10.11 -27.79 -11.41
N ALA A 93 -9.00 -27.41 -10.78
CA ALA A 93 -7.77 -28.19 -10.79
C ALA A 93 -7.97 -29.62 -10.27
N LYS A 94 -8.73 -29.78 -9.17
CA LYS A 94 -9.05 -31.09 -8.59
C LYS A 94 -9.73 -32.04 -9.59
N VAL A 95 -10.57 -31.52 -10.49
CA VAL A 95 -11.28 -32.34 -11.50
C VAL A 95 -10.32 -32.86 -12.58
N TYR A 96 -9.28 -32.08 -12.93
CA TYR A 96 -8.44 -32.37 -14.08
C TYR A 96 -7.07 -32.97 -13.74
N SER A 97 -6.42 -32.55 -12.65
CA SER A 97 -5.08 -33.00 -12.29
C SER A 97 -4.76 -32.78 -10.82
N SER A 98 -4.34 -33.85 -10.13
CA SER A 98 -3.82 -33.75 -8.76
C SER A 98 -2.53 -32.94 -8.68
N GLU A 99 -1.65 -33.06 -9.68
CA GLU A 99 -0.40 -32.30 -9.77
C GLU A 99 -0.69 -30.79 -9.86
N LEU A 100 -1.68 -30.39 -10.67
CA LEU A 100 -2.10 -28.98 -10.77
C LEU A 100 -2.71 -28.47 -9.45
N LEU A 101 -3.44 -29.33 -8.73
CA LEU A 101 -3.99 -28.98 -7.42
C LEU A 101 -2.88 -28.76 -6.39
N ASP A 102 -1.87 -29.63 -6.38
CA ASP A 102 -0.70 -29.51 -5.52
C ASP A 102 0.12 -28.26 -5.85
N ASP A 103 0.32 -27.94 -7.14
CA ASP A 103 0.96 -26.71 -7.59
C ASP A 103 0.21 -25.46 -7.14
N LEU A 104 -1.12 -25.45 -7.24
CA LEU A 104 -1.95 -24.34 -6.75
C LEU A 104 -1.91 -24.21 -5.22
N LYS A 105 -1.82 -25.32 -4.49
CA LYS A 105 -1.65 -25.31 -3.04
C LYS A 105 -0.28 -24.75 -2.66
N GLN A 106 0.77 -25.14 -3.37
CA GLN A 106 2.11 -24.60 -3.17
C GLN A 106 2.16 -23.11 -3.50
N LEU A 107 1.54 -22.69 -4.60
CA LEU A 107 1.42 -21.28 -4.98
C LEU A 107 0.67 -20.48 -3.90
N THR A 108 -0.38 -21.05 -3.31
CA THR A 108 -1.09 -20.45 -2.18
C THR A 108 -0.14 -20.24 -0.99
N LYS A 109 0.67 -21.25 -0.63
CA LYS A 109 1.69 -21.12 0.41
C LYS A 109 2.71 -20.02 0.07
N ASP A 110 3.17 -19.94 -1.16
CA ASP A 110 4.15 -18.94 -1.61
C ASP A 110 3.63 -17.50 -1.50
N TYR A 111 2.36 -17.28 -1.85
CA TYR A 111 1.73 -15.98 -1.63
C TYR A 111 1.57 -15.66 -0.13
N VAL A 112 1.21 -16.64 0.71
CA VAL A 112 1.17 -16.46 2.17
C VAL A 112 2.56 -16.08 2.72
N ARG A 113 3.64 -16.72 2.23
CA ARG A 113 5.01 -16.32 2.59
C ARG A 113 5.29 -14.87 2.20
N THR A 114 4.87 -14.47 1.00
CA THR A 114 5.04 -13.10 0.51
C THR A 114 4.27 -12.10 1.34
N GLN A 115 3.04 -12.41 1.77
CA GLN A 115 2.29 -11.59 2.72
C GLN A 115 3.04 -11.44 4.05
N GLY A 116 3.63 -12.52 4.57
CA GLY A 116 4.49 -12.47 5.75
C GLY A 116 5.68 -11.53 5.60
N HIS A 117 6.39 -11.59 4.46
CA HIS A 117 7.48 -10.66 4.16
C HIS A 117 7.01 -9.20 4.07
N ILE A 118 5.86 -8.95 3.44
CA ILE A 118 5.24 -7.61 3.35
C ILE A 118 4.86 -7.09 4.75
N GLY A 119 4.36 -7.95 5.63
CA GLY A 119 4.07 -7.61 7.02
C GLY A 119 5.33 -7.26 7.80
N HIS A 120 6.41 -8.03 7.64
CA HIS A 120 7.70 -7.71 8.28
C HIS A 120 8.29 -6.39 7.76
N PHE A 121 8.16 -6.14 6.46
CA PHE A 121 8.53 -4.87 5.84
C PHE A 121 7.78 -3.70 6.48
N ASP A 122 6.46 -3.84 6.71
CA ASP A 122 5.65 -2.81 7.37
C ASP A 122 6.09 -2.53 8.80
N ALA A 123 6.39 -3.58 9.57
CA ALA A 123 6.86 -3.45 10.93
C ALA A 123 8.17 -2.65 10.96
N LYS A 124 9.12 -2.98 10.08
CA LYS A 124 10.40 -2.26 9.96
C LYS A 124 10.21 -0.81 9.52
N LEU A 125 9.33 -0.55 8.56
CA LEU A 125 8.98 0.82 8.15
C LEU A 125 8.31 1.62 9.27
N SER A 126 7.52 0.96 10.12
CA SER A 126 6.85 1.61 11.25
C SER A 126 7.83 1.94 12.37
N GLU A 127 8.72 1.03 12.73
CA GLU A 127 9.84 1.28 13.65
C GLU A 127 10.67 2.48 13.18
N LEU A 128 11.08 2.49 11.90
CA LEU A 128 11.86 3.59 11.32
C LEU A 128 11.07 4.90 11.31
N HIS A 129 9.77 4.86 10.99
CA HIS A 129 8.93 6.04 11.02
C HIS A 129 8.88 6.67 12.43
N GLU A 130 8.71 5.85 13.47
CA GLU A 130 8.69 6.31 14.86
C GLU A 130 10.03 6.93 15.30
N GLU A 131 11.15 6.35 14.91
CA GLU A 131 12.47 6.92 15.18
C GLU A 131 12.64 8.30 14.55
N LEU A 132 12.20 8.46 13.28
CA LEU A 132 12.29 9.73 12.56
C LEU A 132 11.34 10.79 13.12
N GLN A 133 10.16 10.40 13.59
CA GLN A 133 9.25 11.32 14.29
C GLN A 133 9.85 11.79 15.62
N ALA A 134 10.66 10.94 16.27
CA ALA A 134 11.40 11.32 17.47
C ALA A 134 12.71 12.08 17.19
N GLY A 135 12.98 12.47 15.94
CA GLY A 135 14.17 13.21 15.54
C GLY A 135 15.46 12.39 15.53
N ARG A 136 15.36 11.06 15.62
CA ARG A 136 16.51 10.16 15.54
C ARG A 136 16.69 9.67 14.11
N VAL A 137 17.87 9.90 13.55
CA VAL A 137 18.26 9.33 12.25
C VAL A 137 19.18 8.14 12.51
N PRO A 138 18.93 6.96 11.91
CA PRO A 138 19.84 5.84 11.99
C PRO A 138 21.24 6.22 11.50
N SER A 139 22.27 5.77 12.21
CA SER A 139 23.67 6.00 11.83
C SER A 139 24.12 5.15 10.64
N SER A 140 23.40 4.07 10.33
CA SER A 140 23.56 3.25 9.12
C SER A 140 22.20 2.77 8.62
N PHE A 141 22.12 2.53 7.31
CA PHE A 141 20.96 1.94 6.64
C PHE A 141 21.15 0.44 6.36
N ASP A 142 22.30 -0.11 6.71
CA ASP A 142 22.60 -1.53 6.50
C ASP A 142 21.62 -2.38 7.30
N HIS A 143 20.98 -3.33 6.59
CA HIS A 143 20.03 -4.28 7.17
C HIS A 143 18.75 -3.67 7.80
N LEU A 144 18.54 -2.37 7.67
CA LEU A 144 17.38 -1.67 8.26
C LEU A 144 16.04 -2.23 7.76
N LEU A 145 16.00 -2.68 6.50
CA LEU A 145 14.84 -3.26 5.83
C LEU A 145 15.07 -4.72 5.42
N LYS A 146 15.93 -5.47 6.14
CA LYS A 146 16.10 -6.90 5.86
C LYS A 146 14.78 -7.62 6.10
N VAL A 147 14.23 -8.20 5.02
CA VAL A 147 12.94 -8.94 5.01
C VAL A 147 13.14 -10.40 4.60
N ASP A 148 14.39 -10.85 4.64
CA ASP A 148 14.84 -12.15 4.14
C ASP A 148 14.27 -13.35 4.92
N TRP A 149 13.65 -13.09 6.08
CA TRP A 149 13.16 -14.15 6.96
C TRP A 149 11.77 -13.84 7.51
N TYR A 150 10.80 -14.58 7.02
CA TYR A 150 9.54 -14.84 7.71
C TYR A 150 9.53 -16.31 8.14
N PRO A 151 9.23 -16.64 9.41
CA PRO A 151 9.09 -18.02 9.85
C PRO A 151 7.90 -18.64 9.12
N ALA A 152 8.21 -19.41 8.07
CA ALA A 152 7.25 -19.96 7.13
C ALA A 152 7.58 -21.43 6.84
N ASP A 153 7.97 -22.17 7.87
CA ASP A 153 8.01 -23.61 7.78
C ASP A 153 6.61 -24.14 7.45
N ASP A 154 6.59 -25.31 6.83
CA ASP A 154 5.38 -25.84 6.23
C ASP A 154 4.26 -26.10 7.26
N ASP A 155 4.59 -26.35 8.53
CA ASP A 155 3.61 -26.53 9.60
C ASP A 155 2.82 -25.23 9.86
N ILE A 156 3.53 -24.10 10.02
CA ILE A 156 2.89 -22.78 10.21
C ILE A 156 2.03 -22.43 8.99
N LEU A 157 2.53 -22.67 7.78
CA LEU A 157 1.79 -22.35 6.56
C LEU A 157 0.55 -23.21 6.38
N ASN A 158 0.62 -24.51 6.69
CA ASN A 158 -0.53 -25.41 6.58
C ASN A 158 -1.69 -25.00 7.52
N LYS A 159 -1.36 -24.39 8.66
CA LYS A 159 -2.32 -23.86 9.64
C LYS A 159 -2.87 -22.48 9.28
N HIS A 160 -2.30 -21.80 8.29
CA HIS A 160 -2.72 -20.46 7.88
C HIS A 160 -4.15 -20.43 7.30
N GLU A 161 -4.93 -19.39 7.61
CA GLU A 161 -6.33 -19.22 7.20
C GLU A 161 -6.51 -19.37 5.67
N TYR A 162 -5.67 -18.74 4.85
CA TYR A 162 -5.76 -18.88 3.40
C TYR A 162 -5.53 -20.31 2.88
N VAL A 163 -4.67 -21.09 3.54
CA VAL A 163 -4.47 -22.51 3.16
C VAL A 163 -5.67 -23.33 3.64
N LYS A 164 -6.25 -23.01 4.82
CA LYS A 164 -7.51 -23.59 5.32
C LYS A 164 -8.64 -23.38 4.32
N LEU A 165 -8.80 -22.15 3.84
CA LEU A 165 -9.79 -21.79 2.84
C LEU A 165 -9.53 -22.46 1.48
N PHE A 166 -8.27 -22.61 1.08
CA PHE A 166 -7.91 -23.37 -0.12
C PHE A 166 -8.39 -24.82 -0.02
N ASP A 167 -8.03 -25.51 1.06
CA ASP A 167 -8.39 -26.91 1.26
C ASP A 167 -9.91 -27.09 1.33
N ALA A 168 -10.62 -26.20 2.03
CA ALA A 168 -12.08 -26.21 2.11
C ALA A 168 -12.74 -26.06 0.72
N VAL A 169 -12.30 -25.09 -0.07
CA VAL A 169 -12.85 -24.86 -1.44
C VAL A 169 -12.47 -26.00 -2.38
N ALA A 170 -11.29 -26.59 -2.22
CA ALA A 170 -10.89 -27.79 -2.94
C ALA A 170 -11.63 -29.06 -2.45
N GLY A 171 -12.37 -29.02 -1.34
CA GLY A 171 -12.97 -30.20 -0.72
C GLY A 171 -11.92 -31.23 -0.27
N ILE A 172 -10.82 -30.75 0.28
CA ILE A 172 -9.78 -31.55 0.93
C ILE A 172 -10.12 -31.57 2.42
N GLU A 173 -10.46 -32.76 2.93
CA GLU A 173 -10.68 -32.96 4.37
C GLU A 173 -9.34 -32.82 5.11
N ARG A 174 -9.37 -32.11 6.24
CA ARG A 174 -8.23 -32.00 7.16
C ARG A 174 -8.55 -32.80 8.41
N GLU A 175 -7.54 -33.45 8.98
CA GLU A 175 -7.64 -33.93 10.36
C GLU A 175 -7.74 -32.69 11.26
N GLU A 176 -8.92 -32.48 11.84
CA GLU A 176 -9.22 -31.33 12.69
C GLU A 176 -8.37 -31.39 13.97
N ASP A 177 -7.57 -30.34 14.23
CA ASP A 177 -7.27 -29.99 15.61
C ASP A 177 -8.61 -29.50 16.22
N GLU A 178 -9.04 -30.12 17.33
CA GLU A 178 -10.41 -30.14 17.91
C GLU A 178 -11.11 -28.78 18.21
N ASP A 179 -10.60 -27.63 17.75
CA ASP A 179 -11.05 -26.30 18.21
C ASP A 179 -11.59 -25.34 17.13
N GLU A 180 -11.73 -25.71 15.85
CA GLU A 180 -12.31 -24.79 14.83
C GLU A 180 -13.28 -25.48 13.86
N ASP A 181 -14.57 -25.49 14.20
CA ASP A 181 -15.68 -25.76 13.29
C ASP A 181 -15.68 -24.75 12.12
N VAL A 182 -14.94 -25.04 11.03
CA VAL A 182 -15.08 -24.31 9.77
C VAL A 182 -16.36 -24.80 9.08
N MET A 183 -17.51 -24.28 9.52
CA MET A 183 -18.76 -24.39 8.78
C MET A 183 -18.57 -23.72 7.41
N VAL A 184 -18.49 -24.52 6.34
CA VAL A 184 -18.44 -24.06 4.94
C VAL A 184 -19.81 -23.56 4.52
N GLN A 185 -20.23 -22.44 5.11
CA GLN A 185 -21.35 -21.65 4.64
C GLN A 185 -20.75 -20.37 4.07
N GLU A 186 -20.36 -20.39 2.78
CA GLU A 186 -19.76 -19.27 2.05
C GLU A 186 -18.78 -18.46 2.92
N SER A 187 -17.53 -18.86 3.09
CA SER A 187 -16.56 -18.21 3.99
C SER A 187 -16.32 -16.70 3.74
N ASN A 188 -16.78 -16.13 2.62
CA ASN A 188 -16.89 -14.68 2.39
C ASN A 188 -18.08 -14.00 3.10
N SER A 189 -19.01 -14.74 3.70
CA SER A 189 -20.21 -14.27 4.42
C SER A 189 -19.98 -14.06 5.92
N LEU A 190 -18.86 -14.54 6.49
CA LEU A 190 -18.51 -14.25 7.89
C LEU A 190 -17.99 -12.82 8.09
N ARG A 191 -17.34 -12.23 7.08
CA ARG A 191 -16.95 -10.81 7.10
C ARG A 191 -18.02 -9.99 6.38
N ASN A 192 -18.92 -9.41 7.16
CA ASN A 192 -19.94 -8.51 6.64
C ASN A 192 -19.29 -7.34 5.87
N MET A 193 -19.45 -7.32 4.55
CA MET A 193 -18.94 -6.24 3.68
C MET A 193 -19.76 -4.95 3.77
N SER A 194 -20.89 -4.98 4.49
CA SER A 194 -21.65 -3.76 4.76
C SER A 194 -21.00 -2.97 5.89
N CYS A 195 -20.87 -1.67 5.67
CA CYS A 195 -20.34 -0.73 6.63
C CYS A 195 -21.29 -0.64 7.84
N PRO A 196 -20.81 -0.75 9.09
CA PRO A 196 -21.69 -0.65 10.27
C PRO A 196 -22.24 0.77 10.49
N ILE A 197 -21.77 1.77 9.73
CA ILE A 197 -22.21 3.17 9.82
C ILE A 197 -23.19 3.50 8.69
N THR A 198 -22.80 3.21 7.44
CA THR A 198 -23.62 3.57 6.26
C THR A 198 -24.61 2.48 5.88
N GLN A 199 -24.44 1.25 6.38
CA GLN A 199 -25.23 0.06 6.05
C GLN A 199 -25.19 -0.33 4.56
N MET A 200 -24.29 0.29 3.79
CA MET A 200 -24.03 -0.02 2.38
C MET A 200 -22.73 -0.82 2.25
N ILE A 201 -22.50 -1.45 1.09
CA ILE A 201 -21.19 -2.05 0.76
C ILE A 201 -20.09 -1.01 1.01
N MET A 202 -19.02 -1.42 1.69
CA MET A 202 -17.96 -0.51 2.06
C MET A 202 -17.26 0.06 0.81
N GLN A 203 -17.06 1.39 0.81
CA GLN A 203 -16.21 2.10 -0.15
C GLN A 203 -14.97 2.60 0.60
N ASP A 204 -13.78 2.38 0.01
CA ASP A 204 -12.48 2.63 0.62
C ASP A 204 -12.42 2.10 2.06
N PRO A 205 -12.43 0.77 2.26
CA PRO A 205 -12.51 0.19 3.58
C PRO A 205 -11.27 0.56 4.42
N VAL A 206 -11.51 1.03 5.64
CA VAL A 206 -10.48 1.38 6.62
C VAL A 206 -10.76 0.68 7.95
N LYS A 207 -9.71 0.23 8.63
CA LYS A 207 -9.79 -0.46 9.91
C LYS A 207 -9.19 0.35 11.05
N ASN A 208 -9.73 0.15 12.25
CA ASN A 208 -9.11 0.64 13.48
C ASN A 208 -8.16 -0.44 14.04
N PRO A 209 -6.84 -0.22 14.09
CA PRO A 209 -5.89 -1.21 14.59
C PRO A 209 -6.11 -1.55 16.08
N GLU A 210 -6.72 -0.66 16.88
CA GLU A 210 -6.99 -0.94 18.30
C GLU A 210 -8.10 -1.98 18.55
N CYS A 211 -9.03 -2.16 17.60
CA CYS A 211 -10.18 -3.07 17.78
C CYS A 211 -10.47 -3.97 16.58
N GLY A 212 -9.77 -3.80 15.46
CA GLY A 212 -9.93 -4.62 14.24
C GLY A 212 -11.18 -4.34 13.41
N HIS A 213 -12.07 -3.43 13.84
CA HIS A 213 -13.30 -3.13 13.10
C HIS A 213 -13.05 -2.26 11.86
N THR A 214 -13.78 -2.58 10.79
CA THR A 214 -13.66 -1.97 9.46
C THR A 214 -14.91 -1.15 9.10
N TYR A 215 -14.69 -0.06 8.36
CA TYR A 215 -15.71 0.91 7.96
C TYR A 215 -15.44 1.43 6.55
N SER A 216 -16.45 2.02 5.90
CA SER A 216 -16.18 2.93 4.78
C SER A 216 -15.47 4.18 5.27
N LYS A 217 -14.42 4.62 4.57
CA LYS A 217 -13.66 5.83 4.92
C LYS A 217 -14.55 7.05 5.17
N VAL A 218 -15.42 7.37 4.22
CA VAL A 218 -16.36 8.50 4.33
C VAL A 218 -17.32 8.34 5.53
N GLY A 219 -17.76 7.11 5.79
CA GLY A 219 -18.65 6.79 6.89
C GLY A 219 -18.01 7.05 8.26
N ILE A 220 -16.80 6.54 8.46
CA ILE A 220 -16.09 6.74 9.73
C ILE A 220 -15.63 8.18 9.89
N GLU A 221 -15.15 8.85 8.85
CA GLU A 221 -14.78 10.27 8.91
C GLU A 221 -15.97 11.15 9.34
N SER A 222 -17.18 10.84 8.87
CA SER A 222 -18.40 11.53 9.31
C SER A 222 -18.70 11.27 10.80
N HIS A 223 -18.58 10.03 11.25
CA HIS A 223 -18.80 9.65 12.65
C HIS A 223 -17.80 10.33 13.60
N LEU A 224 -16.53 10.41 13.22
CA LEU A 224 -15.46 11.01 14.03
C LEU A 224 -15.62 12.52 14.26
N LYS A 225 -16.40 13.22 13.41
CA LYS A 225 -16.77 14.62 13.66
C LYS A 225 -17.59 14.80 14.94
N HIS A 226 -18.29 13.75 15.38
CA HIS A 226 -19.18 13.80 16.53
C HIS A 226 -18.70 12.94 17.71
N LYS A 227 -18.19 11.74 17.42
CA LYS A 227 -17.76 10.78 18.44
C LYS A 227 -16.46 10.13 18.04
N GLN A 228 -15.49 10.17 18.94
CA GLN A 228 -14.17 9.60 18.73
C GLN A 228 -14.12 8.09 19.08
N SER A 229 -15.23 7.51 19.53
CA SER A 229 -15.33 6.09 19.88
C SER A 229 -15.68 5.24 18.66
N CYS A 230 -15.27 3.98 18.69
CA CYS A 230 -15.72 2.95 17.77
C CYS A 230 -17.25 2.95 17.63
N PRO A 231 -17.83 3.00 16.41
CA PRO A 231 -19.27 2.97 16.20
C PRO A 231 -19.88 1.56 16.32
N VAL A 232 -19.07 0.50 16.32
CA VAL A 232 -19.57 -0.87 16.51
C VAL A 232 -20.09 -1.02 17.93
N ALA A 233 -21.34 -1.50 18.04
CA ALA A 233 -22.03 -1.66 19.30
C ALA A 233 -21.21 -2.53 20.28
N GLY A 234 -21.11 -2.09 21.53
CA GLY A 234 -20.34 -2.78 22.57
C GLY A 234 -18.83 -2.49 22.55
N CYS A 235 -18.27 -1.93 21.48
CA CYS A 235 -16.86 -1.56 21.44
C CYS A 235 -16.61 -0.21 22.13
N ARG A 236 -15.63 -0.15 23.04
CA ARG A 236 -15.29 1.06 23.81
C ARG A 236 -13.96 1.71 23.37
N LYS A 237 -13.32 1.18 22.33
CA LYS A 237 -12.03 1.66 21.86
C LYS A 237 -12.17 3.00 21.14
N ARG A 238 -11.13 3.83 21.21
CA ARG A 238 -11.08 5.11 20.50
C ARG A 238 -10.59 4.85 19.06
N VAL A 239 -10.94 5.75 18.16
CA VAL A 239 -10.49 5.72 16.76
C VAL A 239 -9.56 6.91 16.55
N GLN A 240 -8.31 6.66 16.18
CA GLN A 240 -7.29 7.70 16.01
C GLN A 240 -6.38 7.45 14.81
N ASN A 241 -5.98 6.19 14.59
CA ASN A 241 -5.02 5.81 13.55
C ASN A 241 -5.67 4.84 12.57
N LEU A 242 -6.61 5.34 11.75
CA LEU A 242 -7.25 4.50 10.75
C LEU A 242 -6.24 4.08 9.67
N GLU A 243 -6.30 2.82 9.29
CA GLU A 243 -5.44 2.25 8.26
C GLU A 243 -6.30 1.64 7.15
N PRO A 244 -5.85 1.65 5.89
CA PRO A 244 -6.53 0.91 4.82
C PRO A 244 -6.69 -0.57 5.17
N ASP A 245 -7.88 -1.12 4.96
CA ASP A 245 -8.17 -2.55 5.14
C ASP A 245 -8.09 -3.27 3.79
N VAL A 246 -6.88 -3.67 3.43
CA VAL A 246 -6.57 -4.31 2.14
C VAL A 246 -7.28 -5.65 1.98
N ASP A 247 -7.45 -6.41 3.07
CA ASP A 247 -8.18 -7.68 3.04
C ASP A 247 -9.64 -7.44 2.66
N MET A 248 -10.29 -6.45 3.28
CA MET A 248 -11.66 -6.08 2.98
C MET A 248 -11.81 -5.50 1.56
N GLU A 249 -10.84 -4.69 1.09
CA GLU A 249 -10.82 -4.18 -0.28
C GLU A 249 -10.84 -5.32 -1.30
N VAL A 250 -9.92 -6.28 -1.15
CA VAL A 250 -9.81 -7.43 -2.05
C VAL A 250 -11.04 -8.33 -1.96
N LEU A 251 -11.60 -8.51 -0.76
CA LEU A 251 -12.81 -9.28 -0.54
C LEU A 251 -14.01 -8.69 -1.31
N ILE A 252 -14.23 -7.37 -1.18
CA ILE A 252 -15.31 -6.63 -1.86
C ILE A 252 -15.11 -6.67 -3.37
N ALA A 253 -13.88 -6.43 -3.84
CA ALA A 253 -13.54 -6.48 -5.25
C ALA A 253 -13.84 -7.86 -5.84
N ASN A 254 -13.49 -8.95 -5.14
CA ASN A 254 -13.75 -10.31 -5.63
C ASN A 254 -15.23 -10.66 -5.66
N ARG A 255 -16.04 -10.25 -4.67
CA ARG A 255 -17.50 -10.48 -4.71
C ARG A 255 -18.18 -9.72 -5.84
N SER A 256 -17.76 -8.50 -6.12
CA SER A 256 -18.32 -7.74 -7.26
C SER A 256 -18.07 -8.45 -8.59
N ARG A 257 -16.92 -9.12 -8.76
CA ARG A 257 -16.57 -9.91 -9.96
C ARG A 257 -17.39 -11.19 -10.09
N THR A 258 -17.67 -11.91 -8.99
CA THR A 258 -18.50 -13.12 -9.04
C THR A 258 -19.97 -12.82 -9.32
N ILE A 259 -20.50 -11.69 -8.85
CA ILE A 259 -21.88 -11.25 -9.13
C ILE A 259 -22.04 -10.78 -10.60
N SER A 260 -21.00 -10.24 -11.21
CA SER A 260 -21.03 -9.70 -12.59
C SER A 260 -20.62 -10.71 -13.67
N ALA A 261 -20.09 -11.87 -13.29
CA ALA A 261 -19.89 -12.98 -14.23
C ALA A 261 -21.24 -13.69 -14.48
N PRO A 262 -21.70 -13.86 -15.73
CA PRO A 262 -22.89 -14.65 -16.01
C PRO A 262 -22.66 -16.08 -15.51
N THR A 263 -23.53 -16.54 -14.60
CA THR A 263 -23.55 -17.90 -14.09
C THR A 263 -23.78 -18.87 -15.25
N ALA A 264 -22.69 -19.43 -15.78
CA ALA A 264 -22.71 -20.57 -16.67
C ALA A 264 -22.97 -21.87 -15.89
N ALA A 265 -24.04 -21.90 -15.08
CA ALA A 265 -24.60 -23.10 -14.49
C ALA A 265 -25.98 -22.72 -13.92
N GLY A 266 -27.03 -23.18 -14.60
CA GLY A 266 -28.40 -22.99 -14.14
C GLY A 266 -28.64 -23.72 -12.82
N ALA A 267 -29.17 -23.00 -11.85
CA ALA A 267 -29.97 -23.56 -10.76
C ALA A 267 -31.15 -22.61 -10.54
N THR A 268 -32.34 -23.13 -10.77
CA THR A 268 -33.62 -22.46 -10.61
C THR A 268 -33.85 -22.07 -9.16
N ALA A 269 -33.85 -20.76 -8.86
CA ALA A 269 -34.58 -20.23 -7.72
C ALA A 269 -36.00 -19.92 -8.22
N VAL A 270 -36.89 -20.89 -8.05
CA VAL A 270 -38.34 -20.66 -8.12
C VAL A 270 -38.76 -20.03 -6.80
N ASP A 271 -38.78 -18.70 -6.75
CA ASP A 271 -39.59 -17.97 -5.77
C ASP A 271 -41.05 -18.13 -6.21
N SER A 272 -41.77 -19.04 -5.56
CA SER A 272 -43.24 -19.13 -5.65
C SER A 272 -43.83 -18.46 -4.41
N ASP A 273 -43.90 -17.14 -4.44
CA ASP A 273 -44.94 -16.40 -3.73
C ASP A 273 -46.10 -16.19 -4.72
N SER A 274 -47.20 -16.91 -4.51
CA SER A 274 -48.50 -16.52 -5.05
C SER A 274 -49.57 -16.79 -4.01
N GLU A 275 -50.31 -15.72 -3.79
CA GLU A 275 -51.20 -15.41 -2.69
C GLU A 275 -52.45 -16.30 -2.66
N GLU A 276 -53.03 -16.40 -1.46
CA GLU A 276 -54.31 -17.03 -1.17
C GLU A 276 -55.47 -16.45 -2.02
N GLU A 277 -56.30 -17.32 -2.61
CA GLU A 277 -57.74 -17.06 -2.75
C GLU A 277 -58.55 -18.26 -2.27
N HIS A 278 -59.24 -18.07 -1.16
CA HIS A 278 -60.17 -19.01 -0.55
C HIS A 278 -61.54 -18.80 -1.20
N ILE A 279 -62.00 -19.72 -2.05
CA ILE A 279 -63.42 -19.81 -2.44
C ILE A 279 -64.09 -20.84 -1.54
N VAL A 280 -65.10 -20.36 -0.83
CA VAL A 280 -66.07 -21.14 -0.04
C VAL A 280 -67.17 -21.65 -0.96
N GLU A 281 -67.49 -22.94 -0.85
CA GLU A 281 -68.82 -23.49 -1.16
C GLU A 281 -69.41 -24.13 0.11
#